data_AF-A0A7C4END2-F1
#
_entry.id   AF-A0A7C4END2-F1
#
_cell.length_a   1.000
_cell.length_b   1.000
_cell.length_c   1.000
_cell.angle_alpha   90.00
_cell.angle_beta   90.00
_cell.angle_gamma   90.00
#
_symmetry.space_group_name_H-M   'P 1'
#
loop_
_entity.id
_entity.type
_entity.pdbx_description
1 polymer ?
#
loop_
_entity_poly.entity_id
_entity_poly.type
_entity_poly.pdbx_seq_one_letter_code
_entity_poly.pdbx_strand_id
1 'polypeptide(L)'
;MSLKGGAMEVVILRGVPGSGKSTLARHLIERNNGVGVIHSTDAYFLLNGVYVFRKKLLPYYHGRNIAAFRKSLTAKIPFHI
;
A
#
# COMPACT_ATOMS: atom_id res chain seq x y z
N MET A 1 28.22 -11.85 14.19
CA MET A 1 26.86 -12.05 13.66
C MET A 1 26.41 -10.73 13.06
N SER A 2 26.62 -10.55 11.75
CA SER A 2 26.40 -9.27 11.05
C SER A 2 24.91 -9.14 10.69
N LEU A 3 24.25 -8.09 11.18
CA LEU A 3 22.94 -7.68 10.68
C LEU A 3 23.14 -7.23 9.23
N LYS A 4 22.89 -8.12 8.26
CA LYS A 4 22.69 -7.72 6.86
C LYS A 4 21.59 -6.66 6.88
N GLY A 5 21.92 -5.41 6.56
CA GLY A 5 20.93 -4.35 6.43
C GLY A 5 19.91 -4.78 5.38
N GLY A 6 18.69 -5.10 5.84
CA GLY A 6 17.63 -5.63 4.98
C GLY A 6 17.33 -4.63 3.87
N ALA A 7 17.39 -5.06 2.61
CA ALA A 7 17.00 -4.24 1.48
C ALA A 7 15.52 -3.87 1.63
N MET A 8 15.18 -2.59 1.46
CA MET A 8 13.77 -2.20 1.31
C MET A 8 13.28 -2.69 -0.05
N GLU A 9 12.22 -3.49 -0.03
CA GLU A 9 11.54 -3.92 -1.25
C GLU A 9 10.31 -3.03 -1.51
N VAL A 10 10.12 -2.68 -2.77
CA VAL A 10 8.96 -1.93 -3.28
C VAL A 10 8.28 -2.77 -4.33
N VAL A 11 7.01 -3.11 -4.11
CA VAL A 11 6.19 -3.83 -5.09
C VAL A 11 5.12 -2.89 -5.62
N ILE A 12 4.94 -2.82 -6.94
CA ILE A 12 3.84 -2.06 -7.56
C ILE A 12 2.87 -3.03 -8.22
N LEU A 13 1.64 -3.11 -7.69
CA LEU A 13 0.63 -4.00 -8.24
C LEU A 13 -0.22 -3.30 -9.31
N ARG A 14 -0.15 -3.80 -10.55
CA ARG A 14 -1.00 -3.35 -11.67
C ARG A 14 -1.93 -4.47 -12.12
N GLY A 15 -3.15 -4.10 -12.50
CA GLY A 15 -4.17 -5.05 -12.98
C GLY A 15 -5.55 -4.41 -13.02
N VAL A 16 -6.47 -5.01 -13.78
CA VAL A 16 -7.85 -4.54 -13.94
C VAL A 16 -8.61 -4.53 -12.59
N PRO A 17 -9.69 -3.74 -12.43
CA PRO A 17 -10.56 -3.85 -11.26
C PRO A 17 -11.02 -5.30 -11.04
N GLY A 18 -11.05 -5.76 -9.80
CA GLY A 18 -11.41 -7.15 -9.48
C GLY A 18 -10.29 -8.19 -9.68
N SER A 19 -9.14 -7.85 -10.25
CA SER A 19 -8.03 -8.79 -10.51
C SER A 19 -7.28 -9.32 -9.27
N GLY A 20 -7.79 -9.05 -8.06
CA GLY A 20 -7.18 -9.56 -6.82
C GLY A 20 -5.95 -8.83 -6.30
N LYS A 21 -5.63 -7.60 -6.75
CA LYS A 21 -4.47 -6.82 -6.28
C LYS A 21 -4.38 -6.72 -4.76
N SER A 22 -5.47 -6.32 -4.10
CA SER A 22 -5.52 -6.20 -2.63
C SER A 22 -5.37 -7.56 -1.93
N THR A 23 -5.79 -8.65 -2.57
CA THR A 23 -5.58 -10.01 -2.06
C THR A 23 -4.10 -10.39 -2.15
N LEU A 24 -3.46 -10.15 -3.30
CA LEU A 24 -2.03 -10.40 -3.48
C LEU A 24 -1.17 -9.56 -2.52
N ALA A 25 -1.51 -8.28 -2.33
CA ALA A 25 -0.80 -7.40 -1.39
C ALA A 25 -0.82 -7.94 0.05
N ARG A 26 -1.99 -8.41 0.52
CA ARG A 26 -2.12 -9.02 1.85
C ARG A 26 -1.30 -10.30 1.97
N HIS A 27 -1.37 -11.17 0.96
CA HIS A 27 -0.60 -12.42 0.92
C HIS A 27 0.92 -12.19 0.95
N LEU A 28 1.42 -11.12 0.31
CA LEU A 28 2.84 -10.74 0.37
C LEU A 28 3.25 -10.35 1.79
N ILE A 29 2.43 -9.57 2.50
CA ILE A 29 2.68 -9.19 3.89
C ILE A 29 2.65 -10.42 4.80
N GLU A 30 1.65 -11.29 4.63
CA GLU A 30 1.56 -12.56 5.39
C GLU A 30 2.80 -13.44 5.19
N ARG A 31 3.28 -13.56 3.95
CA ARG A 31 4.53 -14.26 3.62
C ARG A 31 5.78 -13.57 4.18
N ASN A 32 5.73 -12.26 4.41
CA ASN A 32 6.80 -11.49 5.02
C ASN A 32 6.62 -11.36 6.55
N ASN A 33 6.11 -12.40 7.21
CA ASN A 33 5.89 -12.46 8.66
C ASN A 33 5.02 -11.31 9.21
N GLY A 34 4.07 -10.81 8.41
CA GLY A 34 3.24 -9.67 8.77
C GLY A 34 3.93 -8.30 8.65
N VAL A 35 5.17 -8.25 8.15
CA VAL A 35 5.94 -7.01 8.01
C VAL A 35 5.65 -6.39 6.64
N GLY A 36 4.95 -5.26 6.65
CA GLY A 36 4.74 -4.46 5.45
C GLY A 36 3.63 -3.43 5.62
N VAL A 37 3.51 -2.51 4.67
CA VAL A 37 2.36 -1.61 4.59
C VAL A 37 1.84 -1.53 3.16
N ILE A 38 0.52 -1.40 3.01
CA ILE A 38 -0.16 -1.31 1.71
C ILE A 38 -0.56 0.15 1.46
N HIS A 39 -0.17 0.72 0.31
CA HIS A 39 -0.51 2.09 -0.09
C HIS A 39 -1.52 2.12 -1.24
N SER A 40 -2.82 2.07 -0.91
CA SER A 40 -3.90 2.11 -1.89
C SER A 40 -4.73 3.39 -1.79
N THR A 41 -4.86 4.13 -2.91
CA THR A 41 -5.76 5.29 -2.99
C THR A 41 -7.23 4.89 -2.74
N ASP A 42 -7.63 3.70 -3.18
CA ASP A 42 -8.99 3.18 -2.99
C ASP A 42 -9.36 2.98 -1.51
N ALA A 43 -8.37 2.73 -0.64
CA ALA A 43 -8.60 2.57 0.79
C ALA A 43 -9.19 3.84 1.44
N TYR A 44 -8.90 5.03 0.90
CA TYR A 44 -9.49 6.28 1.39
C TYR A 44 -10.98 6.44 1.05
N PHE A 45 -11.50 5.67 0.08
CA PHE A 45 -12.91 5.66 -0.27
C PHE A 45 -13.72 4.61 0.49
N LEU A 46 -13.08 3.80 1.35
CA LEU A 46 -13.76 2.83 2.21
C LEU A 46 -14.22 3.50 3.50
N LEU A 47 -15.52 3.71 3.64
CA LEU A 47 -16.15 4.33 4.81
C LEU A 47 -17.00 3.28 5.53
N ASN A 48 -16.63 2.93 6.76
CA ASN A 48 -17.31 1.90 7.56
C ASN A 48 -17.54 0.58 6.78
N GLY A 49 -16.52 0.14 6.03
CA GLY A 49 -16.57 -1.07 5.20
C GLY A 49 -17.31 -0.93 3.86
N VAL A 50 -17.90 0.23 3.57
CA VAL A 50 -18.61 0.50 2.31
C VAL A 50 -17.74 1.37 1.40
N TYR A 51 -17.57 0.93 0.15
CA TYR A 51 -16.83 1.71 -0.85
C TYR A 51 -17.71 2.84 -1.40
N VAL A 52 -17.29 4.08 -1.19
CA VAL A 52 -18.01 5.29 -1.60
C VAL A 52 -17.10 6.18 -2.44
N PHE A 53 -17.08 5.94 -3.75
CA PHE A 53 -16.27 6.74 -4.66
C PHE A 53 -16.77 8.18 -4.80
N ARG A 54 -15.88 9.15 -4.62
CA ARG A 54 -16.16 10.58 -4.82
C ARG A 54 -15.08 11.19 -5.71
N LYS A 55 -15.38 11.37 -7.00
CA LYS A 55 -14.43 11.90 -8.00
C LYS A 55 -13.74 13.20 -7.56
N LYS A 56 -14.45 14.11 -6.88
CA LYS A 56 -13.90 15.37 -6.36
C LYS A 56 -12.76 15.19 -5.34
N LEU A 57 -12.72 14.06 -4.62
CA LEU A 57 -11.71 13.75 -3.61
C LEU A 57 -10.51 12.99 -4.20
N LEU A 58 -10.60 12.50 -5.44
CA LEU A 58 -9.57 11.67 -6.04
C LEU A 58 -8.19 12.36 -6.06
N PRO A 59 -8.03 13.64 -6.47
CA PRO A 59 -6.73 14.31 -6.42
C PRO A 59 -6.17 14.41 -5.00
N TYR A 60 -7.04 14.70 -4.03
CA TYR A 60 -6.65 14.81 -2.62
C TYR A 60 -6.17 13.47 -2.05
N TYR A 61 -6.90 12.37 -2.31
CA TYR A 61 -6.50 11.04 -1.85
C TYR A 61 -5.27 10.48 -2.56
N HIS A 62 -5.05 10.79 -3.84
CA HIS A 62 -3.77 10.49 -4.49
C HIS A 62 -2.61 11.22 -3.80
N GLY A 63 -2.78 12.51 -3.47
CA GLY A 63 -1.77 13.28 -2.74
C GLY A 63 -1.46 12.67 -1.38
N ARG A 64 -2.49 12.27 -0.62
CA ARG A 64 -2.30 11.58 0.67
C ARG A 64 -1.58 10.25 0.53
N ASN A 65 -1.94 9.44 -0.47
CA ASN A 65 -1.28 8.15 -0.72
C ASN A 65 0.21 8.34 -1.02
N ILE A 66 0.55 9.29 -1.91
CA ILE A 66 1.94 9.59 -2.26
C ILE A 66 2.73 10.11 -1.03
N ALA A 67 2.12 10.96 -0.21
CA ALA A 67 2.76 11.45 1.01
C ALA A 67 3.02 10.32 2.03
N ALA A 68 2.05 9.44 2.26
CA ALA A 68 2.20 8.27 3.15
C ALA A 68 3.26 7.28 2.63
N PHE A 69 3.28 7.06 1.32
CA PHE A 69 4.30 6.26 0.64
C PHE A 69 5.71 6.82 0.86
N ARG A 70 5.90 8.12 0.62
CA ARG A 70 7.18 8.81 0.86
C ARG A 70 7.63 8.73 2.32
N LYS A 71 6.69 8.86 3.26
CA LYS A 71 6.98 8.70 4.68
C LYS A 71 7.50 7.28 5.00
N SER A 72 6.93 6.25 4.36
CA SER A 72 7.35 4.86 4.54
C SER A 72 8.76 4.60 4.02
N LEU A 73 9.10 5.20 2.86
CA LEU A 73 10.48 5.20 2.31
C LEU A 73 11.49 5.77 3.31
N THR A 74 11.23 6.97 3.86
CA THR A 74 12.14 7.60 4.82
C THR A 74 12.29 6.81 6.11
N ALA A 75 11.20 6.19 6.57
CA ALA A 75 11.19 5.40 7.81
C ALA A 75 11.85 4.02 7.68
N LYS A 76 12.29 3.62 6.47
CA LYS A 76 12.87 2.30 6.20
C LYS A 76 11.96 1.12 6.55
N ILE A 77 10.64 1.29 6.44
CA ILE A 77 9.64 0.24 6.64
C ILE A 77 9.40 -0.50 5.31
N PRO A 78 9.52 -1.82 5.21
CA PRO A 78 9.17 -2.56 3.98
C PRO A 78 7.72 -2.26 3.53
N PHE A 79 7.43 -2.09 2.23
CA PHE A 79 6.09 -1.69 1.77
C PHE A 79 5.71 -2.17 0.36
N HIS A 80 4.41 -2.11 0.07
CA HIS A 80 3.80 -2.47 -1.21
C HIS A 80 2.82 -1.37 -1.67
N ILE A 81 2.81 -1.06 -2.97
CA ILE A 81 1.89 -0.11 -3.65
C ILE A 81 0.77 -0.88 -4.34
#